data_AF-A0A1F5ETM3-F1
#
_entry.id   AF-A0A1F5ETM3-F1
#
_cell.length_a   1.000
_cell.length_b   1.000
_cell.length_c   1.000
_cell.angle_alpha   90.00
_cell.angle_beta   90.00
_cell.angle_gamma   90.00
#
_symmetry.space_group_name_H-M   'P 1'
#
loop_
_entity.id
_entity.type
_entity.pdbx_description
1 polymer ?
#
loop_
_entity_poly.entity_id
_entity_poly.type
_entity_poly.pdbx_seq_one_letter_code
_entity_poly.pdbx_strand_id
1 'polypeptide(L)'
;MIKKILIFIIVVLVIWLSALYFNKNNQQEEIIIGGDTNNTIEDVNDPIVNLAKAHCELENTAEVYVSSTTIKVVGKLLGAGATYTTADGSSSFSCPVVAPDSMTTGCKNILTIPEIEWKKVCSNE
;
A
#
# COMPACT_ATOMS: atom_id res chain seq x y z
N MET A 1 21.65 49.24 -19.25
CA MET A 1 20.55 48.28 -19.58
C MET A 1 20.99 46.82 -19.54
N ILE A 2 22.22 46.48 -19.96
CA ILE A 2 22.76 45.10 -20.02
C ILE A 2 22.68 44.33 -18.69
N LYS A 3 22.94 44.97 -17.53
CA LYS A 3 22.91 44.30 -16.21
C LYS A 3 21.52 43.76 -15.82
N LYS A 4 20.43 44.39 -16.26
CA LYS A 4 19.05 43.93 -15.99
C LYS A 4 18.67 42.74 -16.87
N ILE A 5 19.17 42.71 -18.11
CA ILE A 5 18.94 41.61 -19.07
C ILE A 5 19.63 40.33 -18.57
N LEU A 6 20.85 40.46 -18.05
CA LEU A 6 21.63 39.33 -17.55
C LEU A 6 20.98 38.64 -16.34
N ILE A 7 20.36 39.43 -15.45
CA ILE A 7 19.57 38.90 -14.31
C ILE A 7 18.33 38.14 -14.80
N PHE A 8 17.64 38.68 -15.81
CA PHE A 8 16.43 38.04 -16.36
C PHE A 8 16.74 36.66 -16.98
N ILE A 9 17.86 36.54 -17.69
CA ILE A 9 18.32 35.27 -18.27
C ILE A 9 18.62 34.24 -17.17
N ILE A 10 19.30 34.64 -16.09
CA ILE A 10 19.61 33.74 -14.96
C ILE A 10 18.34 33.25 -14.28
N VAL A 11 17.36 34.12 -14.04
CA VAL A 11 16.09 33.75 -13.41
C VAL A 11 15.32 32.75 -14.29
N VAL A 12 15.27 32.97 -15.60
CA VAL A 12 14.61 32.03 -16.53
C VAL A 12 15.31 30.67 -16.54
N LEU A 13 16.65 30.65 -16.51
CA LEU A 13 17.44 29.43 -16.44
C LEU A 13 17.18 28.63 -15.16
N VAL A 14 17.11 29.30 -14.00
CA VAL A 14 16.83 28.66 -12.71
C VAL A 14 15.42 28.06 -12.68
N ILE A 15 14.43 28.77 -13.23
CA ILE A 15 13.04 28.26 -13.33
C ILE A 15 13.00 27.02 -14.24
N TRP A 16 13.69 27.07 -15.39
CA TRP A 16 13.79 25.94 -16.31
C TRP A 16 14.47 24.72 -15.69
N LEU A 17 15.59 24.91 -14.99
CA LEU A 17 16.31 23.86 -14.29
C LEU A 17 15.47 23.24 -13.16
N SER A 18 14.70 24.06 -12.45
CA SER A 18 13.79 23.60 -11.39
C SER A 18 12.64 22.77 -11.95
N ALA A 19 12.06 23.16 -13.08
CA ALA A 19 11.02 22.38 -13.76
C ALA A 19 11.55 21.03 -14.27
N LEU A 20 12.76 21.00 -14.84
CA LEU A 20 13.43 19.77 -15.27
C LEU A 20 13.77 18.84 -14.09
N TYR A 21 14.22 19.40 -12.97
CA TYR A 21 14.48 18.65 -11.75
C TYR A 21 13.19 18.04 -11.17
N PHE A 22 12.10 18.81 -11.14
CA PHE A 22 10.79 18.34 -10.70
C PHE A 22 10.24 17.23 -11.61
N ASN A 23 10.40 17.37 -12.94
CA ASN A 23 10.00 16.34 -13.90
C ASN A 23 10.78 15.02 -13.71
N LYS A 24 12.08 15.09 -13.41
CA LYS A 24 12.91 13.89 -13.20
C LYS A 24 12.57 13.15 -11.90
N ASN A 25 12.22 13.88 -10.83
CA ASN A 25 11.81 13.26 -9.57
C ASN A 25 10.34 12.74 -9.59
N ASN A 26 9.53 13.15 -10.56
CA ASN A 26 8.19 12.62 -10.80
C ASN A 26 8.15 11.42 -11.77
N GLN A 27 9.29 10.83 -12.13
CA GLN A 27 9.34 9.57 -12.88
C GLN A 27 9.26 8.32 -11.98
N GLN A 28 8.74 8.43 -10.75
CA GLN A 28 8.19 7.28 -10.07
C GLN A 28 6.67 7.26 -10.28
N GLU A 29 6.24 6.14 -10.86
CA GLU A 29 4.85 5.67 -10.98
C GLU A 29 3.95 6.37 -11.99
N GLU A 30 4.25 6.20 -13.29
CA GLU A 30 3.16 6.06 -14.26
C GLU A 30 2.56 4.65 -14.08
N ILE A 31 1.62 4.53 -13.13
CA ILE A 31 0.67 3.40 -13.14
C ILE A 31 -0.18 3.60 -14.40
N ILE A 32 0.13 2.83 -15.43
CA ILE A 32 -0.72 2.69 -16.61
C ILE A 32 -2.02 2.06 -16.11
N ILE A 33 -3.03 2.88 -15.84
CA ILE A 33 -4.40 2.42 -15.61
C ILE A 33 -4.95 2.00 -16.97
N GLY A 34 -4.57 0.79 -17.39
CA GLY A 34 -5.29 0.03 -18.39
C GLY A 34 -6.61 -0.42 -17.77
N GLY A 35 -7.72 -0.03 -18.38
CA GLY A 35 -9.05 -0.31 -17.87
C GLY A 35 -9.31 -1.81 -17.74
N ASP A 36 -9.53 -2.24 -16.50
CA ASP A 36 -10.70 -3.03 -16.13
C ASP A 36 -10.98 -2.79 -14.64
N THR A 37 -12.24 -2.55 -14.30
CA THR A 37 -12.71 -2.39 -12.93
C THR A 37 -12.61 -3.72 -12.19
N ASN A 38 -11.44 -4.05 -11.66
CA ASN A 38 -11.30 -4.95 -10.52
C ASN A 38 -10.02 -4.60 -9.76
N ASN A 39 -10.19 -4.14 -8.53
CA ASN A 39 -9.22 -3.42 -7.70
C ASN A 39 -8.13 -4.35 -7.12
N THR A 40 -7.45 -5.10 -8.00
CA THR A 40 -6.47 -6.13 -7.68
C THR A 40 -5.08 -5.61 -8.00
N ILE A 41 -4.17 -5.62 -7.03
CA ILE A 41 -2.80 -5.13 -7.24
C ILE A 41 -2.04 -6.09 -8.17
N GLU A 42 -1.79 -5.66 -9.40
CA GLU A 42 -0.96 -6.37 -10.39
C GLU A 42 0.55 -6.10 -10.26
N ASP A 43 1.04 -5.54 -9.15
CA ASP A 43 2.48 -5.40 -8.95
C ASP A 43 3.09 -6.73 -8.46
N VAL A 44 3.65 -7.49 -9.39
CA VAL A 44 4.28 -8.80 -9.16
C VAL A 44 5.68 -8.68 -8.54
N ASN A 45 6.24 -7.47 -8.44
CA ASN A 45 7.61 -7.28 -7.93
C ASN A 45 7.69 -6.74 -6.49
N ASP A 46 6.57 -6.50 -5.82
CA ASP A 46 6.55 -6.16 -4.40
C ASP A 46 6.65 -7.44 -3.53
N PRO A 47 7.73 -7.61 -2.72
CA PRO A 47 7.88 -8.75 -1.84
C PRO A 47 6.69 -8.97 -0.90
N ILE A 48 6.05 -7.90 -0.41
CA ILE A 48 4.89 -8.04 0.48
C ILE A 48 3.66 -8.56 -0.28
N VAL A 49 3.47 -8.12 -1.51
CA VAL A 49 2.37 -8.57 -2.38
C VAL A 49 2.56 -10.04 -2.72
N ASN A 50 3.79 -10.47 -3.00
CA ASN A 50 4.09 -11.88 -3.26
C ASN A 50 3.85 -12.77 -2.03
N LEU A 51 4.23 -12.29 -0.84
CA LEU A 51 3.91 -12.99 0.41
C LEU A 51 2.40 -13.04 0.65
N ALA A 52 1.68 -11.95 0.39
CA ALA A 52 0.23 -11.89 0.51
C ALA A 52 -0.49 -12.84 -0.45
N LYS A 53 -0.01 -12.97 -1.70
CA LYS A 53 -0.55 -13.91 -2.69
C LYS A 53 -0.49 -15.36 -2.22
N ALA A 54 0.54 -15.75 -1.45
CA ALA A 54 0.63 -17.09 -0.87
C ALA A 54 -0.51 -17.41 0.12
N HIS A 55 -1.14 -16.39 0.71
CA HIS A 55 -2.29 -16.57 1.59
C HIS A 55 -3.62 -16.73 0.85
N CYS A 56 -3.68 -16.37 -0.45
CA CYS A 56 -4.89 -16.46 -1.26
C CYS A 56 -5.30 -17.91 -1.54
N GLU A 57 -4.39 -18.87 -1.54
CA GLU A 57 -4.75 -20.26 -1.86
C GLU A 57 -5.14 -21.08 -0.61
N LEU A 58 -5.12 -20.46 0.58
CA LEU A 58 -5.48 -21.14 1.82
C LEU A 58 -7.00 -21.34 1.92
N GLU A 59 -7.42 -22.56 2.28
CA GLU A 59 -8.81 -23.01 2.33
C GLU A 59 -9.73 -22.08 3.15
N ASN A 60 -9.21 -21.48 4.22
CA ASN A 60 -9.96 -20.64 5.13
C ASN A 60 -9.83 -19.13 4.86
N THR A 61 -9.26 -18.71 3.72
CA THR A 61 -9.09 -17.30 3.37
C THR A 61 -10.26 -16.79 2.52
N ALA A 62 -10.95 -15.76 2.98
CA ALA A 62 -11.97 -15.02 2.23
C ALA A 62 -11.36 -13.89 1.40
N GLU A 63 -10.56 -13.04 2.03
CA GLU A 63 -9.97 -11.88 1.40
C GLU A 63 -8.56 -11.64 1.95
N VAL A 64 -7.66 -11.16 1.08
CA VAL A 64 -6.32 -10.75 1.50
C VAL A 64 -6.11 -9.30 1.10
N TYR A 65 -5.55 -8.53 2.02
CA TYR A 65 -5.18 -7.14 1.83
C TYR A 65 -3.73 -6.92 2.23
N VAL A 66 -3.12 -5.90 1.65
CA VAL A 66 -1.79 -5.41 2.03
C VAL A 66 -1.85 -3.93 2.33
N SER A 67 -1.07 -3.52 3.33
CA SER A 67 -0.65 -2.15 3.58
C SER A 67 0.86 -2.05 3.32
N SER A 68 1.46 -0.88 3.55
CA SER A 68 2.91 -0.67 3.39
C SER A 68 3.78 -1.61 4.26
N THR A 69 3.25 -2.14 5.36
CA THR A 69 4.04 -2.92 6.34
C THR A 69 3.36 -4.19 6.83
N THR A 70 2.10 -4.44 6.46
CA THR A 70 1.32 -5.54 7.04
C THR A 70 0.37 -6.16 6.01
N ILE A 71 0.21 -7.48 6.10
CA ILE A 71 -0.77 -8.29 5.37
C ILE A 71 -1.95 -8.56 6.30
N LYS A 72 -3.18 -8.40 5.80
CA LYS A 72 -4.43 -8.74 6.50
C LYS A 72 -5.11 -9.88 5.74
N VAL A 73 -5.30 -11.01 6.41
CA VAL A 73 -5.96 -12.20 5.88
C VAL A 73 -7.29 -12.37 6.62
N VAL A 74 -8.39 -12.15 5.91
CA VAL A 74 -9.75 -12.30 6.44
C VAL A 74 -10.18 -13.76 6.30
N GLY A 75 -10.66 -14.36 7.39
CA GLY A 75 -11.12 -15.74 7.38
C GLY A 75 -12.51 -15.91 6.75
N LYS A 76 -12.77 -17.04 6.06
CA LYS A 76 -14.10 -17.40 5.51
C LYS A 76 -15.16 -17.65 6.58
N LEU A 77 -14.76 -18.16 7.73
CA LEU A 77 -15.70 -18.50 8.80
C LEU A 77 -16.22 -17.25 9.49
N LEU A 78 -17.55 -17.19 9.71
CA LEU A 78 -18.17 -16.12 10.48
C LEU A 78 -17.53 -16.01 11.86
N GLY A 79 -17.05 -14.81 12.20
CA GLY A 79 -16.40 -14.53 13.47
C GLY A 79 -14.92 -14.93 13.55
N ALA A 80 -14.32 -15.50 12.51
CA ALA A 80 -12.88 -15.78 12.48
C ALA A 80 -12.02 -14.51 12.54
N GLY A 81 -12.58 -13.38 12.11
CA GLY A 81 -11.89 -12.11 12.07
C GLY A 81 -10.79 -12.07 11.03
N ALA A 82 -9.68 -11.45 11.39
CA ALA A 82 -8.52 -11.32 10.51
C ALA A 82 -7.24 -11.72 11.24
N THR A 83 -6.37 -12.40 10.50
CA THR A 83 -4.98 -12.63 10.88
C THR A 83 -4.11 -11.59 10.20
N TYR A 84 -3.22 -10.97 10.96
CA TYR A 84 -2.30 -9.95 10.48
C TYR A 84 -0.89 -10.50 10.53
N THR A 85 -0.14 -10.30 9.46
CA THR A 85 1.24 -10.76 9.32
C THR A 85 2.12 -9.59 8.90
N THR A 86 3.24 -9.38 9.57
CA THR A 86 4.20 -8.33 9.21
C THR A 86 4.77 -8.54 7.80
N ALA A 87 5.21 -7.46 7.13
CA ALA A 87 5.69 -7.50 5.75
C ALA A 87 6.87 -8.46 5.52
N ASP A 88 7.66 -8.70 6.55
CA ASP A 88 8.80 -9.62 6.57
C ASP A 88 8.41 -11.07 6.94
N GLY A 89 7.14 -11.33 7.26
CA GLY A 89 6.65 -12.62 7.71
C GLY A 89 7.10 -13.03 9.12
N SER A 90 7.77 -12.15 9.87
CA SER A 90 8.37 -12.50 11.16
C SER A 90 7.34 -12.70 12.29
N SER A 91 6.19 -12.03 12.19
CA SER A 91 5.16 -12.06 13.23
C SER A 91 3.77 -12.18 12.62
N SER A 92 2.96 -13.08 13.18
CA SER A 92 1.53 -13.21 12.88
C SER A 92 0.71 -13.20 14.15
N PHE A 93 -0.41 -12.48 14.12
CA PHE A 93 -1.37 -12.43 15.23
C PHE A 93 -2.81 -12.35 14.70
N SER A 94 -3.73 -13.01 15.40
CA SER A 94 -5.15 -13.01 15.06
C SER A 94 -5.90 -12.02 15.94
N CYS A 95 -6.71 -11.16 15.33
CA CYS A 95 -7.52 -10.19 16.06
C CYS A 95 -8.99 -10.62 16.05
N PRO A 96 -9.59 -10.87 17.22
CA PRO A 96 -11.01 -11.19 17.29
C PRO A 96 -11.85 -9.97 16.91
N VAL A 97 -12.94 -10.18 16.17
CA VAL A 97 -13.87 -9.10 15.80
C VAL A 97 -14.66 -8.60 17.01
N VAL A 98 -14.93 -9.51 17.95
CA VAL A 98 -15.73 -9.26 19.14
C VAL A 98 -14.80 -9.14 20.35
N ALA A 99 -15.02 -8.11 21.19
CA ALA A 99 -14.22 -7.73 22.36
C ALA A 99 -12.96 -6.86 22.09
N PRO A 100 -13.14 -5.60 21.64
CA PRO A 100 -12.05 -4.63 21.49
C PRO A 100 -11.27 -4.36 22.79
N ASP A 101 -11.92 -4.44 23.94
CA ASP A 101 -11.28 -4.25 25.24
C ASP A 101 -10.28 -5.38 25.57
N SER A 102 -10.53 -6.58 25.05
CA SER A 102 -9.70 -7.77 25.21
C SER A 102 -8.60 -7.90 24.15
N MET A 103 -8.48 -6.94 23.25
CA MET A 103 -7.47 -6.97 22.19
C MET A 103 -6.06 -6.75 22.73
N THR A 104 -5.11 -7.49 22.16
CA THR A 104 -3.69 -7.26 22.38
C THR A 104 -3.28 -5.89 21.83
N THR A 105 -2.15 -5.35 22.30
CA THR A 105 -1.59 -4.10 21.77
C THR A 105 -1.35 -4.17 20.26
N GLY A 106 -0.94 -5.31 19.72
CA GLY A 106 -0.77 -5.52 18.28
C GLY A 106 -2.07 -5.31 17.51
N CYS A 107 -3.18 -5.87 18.00
CA CYS A 107 -4.50 -5.66 17.41
C CYS A 107 -5.00 -4.21 17.54
N LYS A 108 -4.73 -3.55 18.67
CA LYS A 108 -5.10 -2.14 18.84
C LYS A 108 -4.35 -1.24 17.85
N ASN A 109 -3.06 -1.50 17.65
CA ASN A 109 -2.23 -0.74 16.72
C ASN A 109 -2.62 -0.98 15.26
N ILE A 110 -2.98 -2.21 14.88
CA ILE A 110 -3.35 -2.48 13.48
C ILE A 110 -4.68 -1.82 13.09
N LEU A 111 -5.61 -1.70 14.04
CA LEU A 111 -6.90 -1.05 13.83
C LEU A 111 -6.80 0.47 13.72
N THR A 112 -5.64 1.08 14.01
CA THR A 112 -5.42 2.51 13.74
C THR A 112 -4.95 2.79 12.31
N ILE A 113 -4.56 1.75 11.54
CA ILE A 113 -4.20 1.89 10.13
C ILE A 113 -5.46 2.27 9.35
N PRO A 114 -5.49 3.41 8.64
CA PRO A 114 -6.65 3.84 7.88
C PRO A 114 -7.08 2.82 6.82
N GLU A 115 -8.40 2.64 6.63
CA GLU A 115 -8.94 1.71 5.62
C GLU A 115 -8.45 2.00 4.20
N ILE A 116 -8.12 3.26 3.88
CA ILE A 116 -7.59 3.68 2.57
C ILE A 116 -6.17 3.15 2.28
N GLU A 117 -5.42 2.76 3.31
CA GLU A 117 -4.07 2.20 3.14
C GLU A 117 -4.09 0.72 2.78
N TRP A 118 -5.23 0.05 2.95
CA TRP A 118 -5.39 -1.36 2.62
C TRP A 118 -5.76 -1.52 1.14
N LYS A 119 -4.88 -2.20 0.42
CA LYS A 119 -5.10 -2.57 -0.98
C LYS A 119 -5.44 -4.06 -1.04
N LYS A 120 -6.52 -4.41 -1.74
CA LYS A 120 -6.97 -5.80 -1.88
C LYS A 120 -6.05 -6.56 -2.84
N VAL A 121 -5.64 -7.76 -2.43
CA VAL A 121 -4.80 -8.68 -3.23
C VAL A 121 -5.63 -9.77 -3.88
N CYS A 122 -6.58 -10.37 -3.14
CA CYS A 122 -7.46 -11.40 -3.68
C CYS A 122 -8.76 -11.51 -2.89
N SER A 123 -9.74 -12.18 -3.50
CA SER A 123 -11.03 -12.56 -2.92
C SER A 123 -11.32 -13.99 -3.32
N ASN A 124 -11.59 -14.86 -2.35
CA ASN A 124 -12.07 -16.20 -2.60
C ASN A 124 -13.49 -16.30 -2.03
N GLU A 125 -14.46 -16.27 -2.92
CA GLU A 125 -15.86 -16.55 -2.57
C GLU A 125 -16.03 -18.00 -2.08
#